data_AF-A0A6P1YAI9-F1
#
_entry.id   AF-A0A6P1YAI9-F1
#
_cell.length_a   1.000
_cell.length_b   1.000
_cell.length_c   1.000
_cell.angle_alpha   90.00
_cell.angle_beta   90.00
_cell.angle_gamma   90.00
#
_symmetry.space_group_name_H-M   'P 1'
#
loop_
_entity.id
_entity.type
_entity.pdbx_description
1 polymer ?
#
loop_
_entity_poly.entity_id
_entity_poly.type
_entity_poly.pdbx_seq_one_letter_code
_entity_poly.pdbx_strand_id
1 'polypeptide(L)'
;MPAKDQKVTHDNDKITIYRPSFKSLAFATYNEDLFRKISSVTWYVVRSNSGKEYLKSDKYGLLHQLVFRHFYGEDVLNKAYENGYVIDHLDNDGYMCVYENLALIPKKENSAKGFTYDIEREEAIDNFSINITRDMKTKEFQISIAFNKPANLVLDNKIIPLSTLYLRYGTDFKTVFLDARSIINDLNTVGKINFANLRNTGYDYRKAEIIFSNYKEVETGIIVRNGKIYFVQDSPKIKLIKPAHNKELHKRHMTNITD
;
A
#
# COMPACT_ATOMS: atom_id res chain seq x y z
N MET A 1 -3.26 12.53 -29.99
CA MET A 1 -4.60 12.25 -29.42
C MET A 1 -4.54 10.92 -28.67
N PRO A 2 -5.25 10.77 -27.55
CA PRO A 2 -5.33 9.50 -26.82
C PRO A 2 -5.88 8.36 -27.71
N ALA A 3 -5.45 7.13 -27.44
CA ALA A 3 -5.96 5.96 -28.15
C ALA A 3 -7.45 5.74 -27.85
N LYS A 4 -8.22 5.34 -28.87
CA LYS A 4 -9.68 5.18 -28.78
C LYS A 4 -10.13 4.12 -27.77
N ASP A 5 -9.28 3.13 -27.50
CA ASP A 5 -9.52 2.03 -26.58
C ASP A 5 -9.11 2.35 -25.12
N GLN A 6 -8.52 3.51 -24.88
CA GLN A 6 -8.17 3.97 -23.54
C GLN A 6 -9.32 4.74 -22.90
N LYS A 7 -9.66 4.40 -21.66
CA LYS A 7 -10.59 5.16 -20.82
C LYS A 7 -9.85 5.68 -19.60
N VAL A 8 -9.99 6.97 -19.33
CA VAL A 8 -9.44 7.61 -18.12
C VAL A 8 -10.61 8.24 -17.37
N THR A 9 -10.79 7.84 -16.11
CA THR A 9 -11.81 8.36 -15.21
C THR A 9 -11.17 8.77 -13.90
N HIS A 10 -11.92 9.43 -13.02
CA HIS A 10 -11.45 9.71 -11.67
C HIS A 10 -12.61 9.71 -10.67
N ASP A 11 -12.28 9.53 -9.40
CA ASP A 11 -13.10 9.91 -8.25
C ASP A 11 -12.41 11.08 -7.50
N ASN A 12 -12.76 11.30 -6.24
CA ASN A 12 -12.19 12.38 -5.42
C ASN A 12 -10.73 12.13 -5.01
N ASP A 13 -10.27 10.88 -5.04
CA ASP A 13 -8.96 10.47 -4.53
C ASP A 13 -8.03 9.93 -5.64
N LYS A 14 -8.59 9.30 -6.69
CA LYS A 14 -7.84 8.51 -7.66
C LYS A 14 -8.27 8.74 -9.09
N ILE A 15 -7.28 8.74 -9.98
CA ILE A 15 -7.44 8.59 -11.42
C ILE A 15 -7.34 7.10 -11.73
N THR A 16 -8.24 6.59 -12.57
CA THR A 16 -8.22 5.22 -13.08
C THR A 16 -7.97 5.25 -14.59
N ILE A 17 -6.98 4.48 -15.04
CA ILE A 17 -6.64 4.29 -16.45
C ILE A 17 -6.96 2.84 -16.81
N TYR A 18 -7.87 2.67 -17.74
CA TYR A 18 -8.24 1.38 -18.30
C TYR A 18 -7.85 1.31 -19.77
N ARG A 19 -7.31 0.15 -20.16
CA ARG A 19 -7.11 -0.22 -21.55
C ARG A 19 -7.16 -1.76 -21.67
N PRO A 20 -7.81 -2.36 -22.68
CA PRO A 20 -7.92 -3.82 -22.80
C PRO A 20 -6.57 -4.56 -22.84
N SER A 21 -5.51 -3.90 -23.29
CA SER A 21 -4.15 -4.46 -23.34
C SER A 21 -3.43 -4.49 -21.99
N PHE A 22 -4.00 -3.86 -20.95
CA PHE A 22 -3.42 -3.85 -19.61
C PHE A 22 -3.84 -5.10 -18.85
N LYS A 23 -2.92 -5.70 -18.08
CA LYS A 23 -3.24 -6.84 -17.22
C LYS A 23 -4.11 -6.49 -16.01
N SER A 24 -4.15 -5.20 -15.65
CA SER A 24 -4.90 -4.66 -14.51
C SER A 24 -5.26 -3.19 -14.75
N LEU A 25 -6.16 -2.65 -13.95
CA LEU A 25 -6.40 -1.21 -13.89
C LEU A 25 -5.16 -0.50 -13.37
N ALA A 26 -4.81 0.62 -14.00
CA ALA A 26 -3.77 1.50 -13.49
C ALA A 26 -4.39 2.67 -12.72
N PHE A 27 -3.69 3.12 -11.68
CA PHE A 27 -4.15 4.14 -10.77
C PHE A 27 -3.09 5.23 -10.59
N ALA A 28 -3.54 6.46 -10.41
CA ALA A 28 -2.71 7.58 -9.96
C ALA A 28 -3.50 8.43 -8.96
N THR A 29 -2.83 9.24 -8.14
CA THR A 29 -3.54 10.17 -7.24
C THR A 29 -4.28 11.21 -8.06
N TYR A 30 -5.51 11.51 -7.65
CA TYR A 30 -6.28 12.57 -8.29
C TYR A 30 -5.75 13.95 -7.89
N ASN A 31 -5.46 14.73 -8.92
CA ASN A 31 -5.28 16.16 -8.91
C ASN A 31 -5.77 16.64 -10.28
N GLU A 32 -6.47 17.77 -10.34
CA GLU A 32 -7.10 18.22 -11.58
C GLU A 32 -6.09 18.40 -12.74
N ASP A 33 -4.95 19.01 -12.48
CA ASP A 33 -3.90 19.22 -13.48
C ASP A 33 -3.23 17.91 -13.90
N LEU A 34 -3.00 17.01 -12.94
CA LEU A 34 -2.47 15.68 -13.21
C LEU A 34 -3.45 14.86 -14.05
N PHE A 35 -4.74 14.94 -13.77
CA PHE A 35 -5.80 14.30 -14.56
C PHE A 35 -5.83 14.82 -15.99
N ARG A 36 -5.76 16.14 -16.20
CA ARG A 36 -5.66 16.73 -17.55
C ARG A 36 -4.43 16.20 -18.30
N LYS A 37 -3.27 16.10 -17.64
CA LYS A 37 -2.05 15.54 -18.25
C LYS A 37 -2.21 14.07 -18.62
N ILE A 38 -2.66 13.23 -17.68
CA ILE A 38 -2.84 11.79 -17.90
C ILE A 38 -3.87 11.52 -19.00
N SER A 39 -4.97 12.27 -19.03
CA SER A 39 -6.04 12.14 -20.05
C SER A 39 -5.64 12.65 -21.43
N SER A 40 -4.57 13.45 -21.54
CA SER A 40 -4.13 14.05 -22.81
C SER A 40 -3.31 13.12 -23.71
N VAL A 41 -2.91 11.94 -23.23
CA VAL A 41 -1.97 11.04 -23.91
C VAL A 41 -2.41 9.59 -23.89
N THR A 42 -1.80 8.79 -24.75
CA THR A 42 -1.91 7.33 -24.71
C THR A 42 -0.86 6.74 -23.77
N TRP A 43 -1.29 5.83 -22.91
CA TRP A 43 -0.43 5.03 -22.06
C TRP A 43 -0.28 3.63 -22.64
N TYR A 44 0.94 3.12 -22.64
CA TYR A 44 1.27 1.76 -23.06
C TYR A 44 2.20 1.11 -22.03
N VAL A 45 2.21 -0.21 -22.02
CA VAL A 45 3.03 -1.01 -21.11
C VAL A 45 4.45 -1.10 -21.64
N VAL A 46 5.43 -0.84 -20.78
CA VAL A 46 6.84 -1.16 -21.02
C VAL A 46 7.32 -2.14 -19.95
N ARG A 47 8.25 -3.01 -20.32
CA ARG A 47 8.84 -3.99 -19.40
C ARG A 47 10.27 -3.61 -19.09
N SER A 48 10.62 -3.64 -17.81
CA SER A 48 12.01 -3.56 -17.36
C SER A 48 12.74 -4.89 -17.59
N ASN A 49 14.06 -4.87 -17.42
CA ASN A 49 14.90 -6.07 -17.56
C ASN A 49 14.54 -7.17 -16.55
N SER A 50 13.94 -6.82 -15.41
CA SER A 50 13.42 -7.78 -14.42
C SER A 50 12.01 -8.29 -14.73
N GLY A 51 11.46 -7.96 -15.90
CA GLY A 51 10.10 -8.34 -16.29
C GLY A 51 8.98 -7.47 -15.69
N LYS A 52 9.31 -6.54 -14.79
CA LYS A 52 8.31 -5.64 -14.18
C LYS A 52 7.74 -4.67 -15.22
N GLU A 53 6.42 -4.58 -15.25
CA GLU A 53 5.65 -3.73 -16.15
C GLU A 53 5.44 -2.33 -15.56
N TYR A 54 5.56 -1.32 -16.40
CA TYR A 54 5.30 0.08 -16.07
C TYR A 54 4.48 0.73 -17.18
N LEU A 55 3.73 1.78 -16.84
CA LEU A 55 3.02 2.57 -17.83
C LEU A 55 3.89 3.72 -18.32
N LYS A 56 3.95 3.90 -19.64
CA LYS A 56 4.70 4.96 -20.32
C LYS A 56 3.81 5.69 -21.32
N SER A 57 4.06 6.98 -21.50
CA SER A 57 3.61 7.77 -22.64
C SER A 57 4.81 8.43 -23.32
N ASP A 58 4.67 8.77 -24.60
CA ASP A 58 5.78 9.40 -25.32
C ASP A 58 6.05 10.83 -24.83
N LYS A 59 5.00 11.55 -24.44
CA LYS A 59 5.10 12.95 -23.99
C LYS A 59 5.62 13.09 -22.57
N TYR A 60 5.19 12.24 -21.65
CA TYR A 60 5.48 12.40 -20.21
C TYR A 60 6.40 11.32 -19.63
N GLY A 61 6.82 10.34 -20.43
CA GLY A 61 7.62 9.21 -19.95
C GLY A 61 6.80 8.29 -19.04
N LEU A 62 7.43 7.76 -17.99
CA LEU A 62 6.82 6.79 -17.09
C LEU A 62 5.78 7.45 -16.17
N LEU A 63 4.65 6.78 -15.94
CA LEU A 63 3.53 7.32 -15.17
C LEU A 63 3.93 7.68 -13.74
N HIS A 64 4.62 6.79 -13.02
CA HIS A 64 5.08 7.08 -11.66
C HIS A 64 6.03 8.28 -11.60
N GLN A 65 6.87 8.49 -12.62
CA GLN A 65 7.72 9.68 -12.69
C GLN A 65 6.88 10.94 -12.93
N LEU A 66 5.89 10.90 -13.82
CA LEU A 66 4.97 12.02 -14.02
C LEU A 66 4.24 12.39 -12.72
N VAL A 67 3.71 11.40 -12.00
CA VAL A 67 3.04 11.61 -10.71
C VAL A 67 4.01 12.24 -9.71
N PHE A 68 5.23 11.70 -9.59
CA PHE A 68 6.21 12.21 -8.64
C PHE A 68 6.65 13.64 -8.96
N ARG A 69 6.97 13.93 -10.23
CA ARG A 69 7.30 15.29 -10.70
C ARG A 69 6.17 16.29 -10.44
N HIS A 70 4.92 15.85 -10.58
CA HIS A 70 3.78 16.71 -10.32
C HIS A 70 3.73 17.20 -8.85
N PHE A 71 4.07 16.34 -7.89
CA PHE A 71 4.00 16.68 -6.46
C PHE A 71 5.29 17.26 -5.88
N TYR A 72 6.45 16.97 -6.46
CA TYR A 72 7.75 17.37 -5.91
C TYR A 72 8.55 18.32 -6.80
N GLY A 73 8.18 18.45 -8.08
CA GLY A 73 8.96 19.18 -9.09
C GLY A 73 10.08 18.35 -9.71
N GLU A 74 10.52 18.77 -10.89
CA GLU A 74 11.60 18.09 -11.65
C GLU A 74 12.94 18.17 -10.91
N ASP A 75 13.27 19.33 -10.33
CA ASP A 75 14.57 19.58 -9.68
C ASP A 75 14.80 18.66 -8.49
N VAL A 76 13.76 18.40 -7.70
CA VAL A 76 13.82 17.46 -6.57
C VAL A 76 14.10 16.06 -7.07
N LEU A 77 13.46 15.65 -8.17
CA LEU A 77 13.65 14.32 -8.72
C LEU A 77 15.05 14.14 -9.31
N ASN A 78 15.54 15.12 -10.07
CA ASN A 78 16.89 15.10 -10.64
C ASN A 78 17.95 15.03 -9.54
N LYS A 79 17.84 15.89 -8.53
CA LYS A 79 18.75 15.87 -7.37
C LYS A 79 18.69 14.55 -6.62
N ALA A 80 17.52 13.93 -6.48
CA ALA A 80 17.40 12.63 -5.84
C ALA A 80 18.14 11.54 -6.63
N TYR A 81 18.00 11.51 -7.96
CA TYR A 81 18.71 10.59 -8.83
C TYR A 81 20.24 10.77 -8.77
N GLU A 82 20.72 12.02 -8.79
CA GLU A 82 22.15 12.34 -8.62
C GLU A 82 22.70 11.81 -7.28
N ASN A 83 21.88 11.83 -6.24
CA ASN A 83 22.22 11.31 -4.91
C ASN A 83 21.95 9.81 -4.74
N GLY A 84 21.70 9.07 -5.83
CA GLY A 84 21.56 7.61 -5.80
C GLY A 84 20.22 7.10 -5.25
N TYR A 85 19.17 7.93 -5.25
CA TYR A 85 17.79 7.52 -4.97
C TYR A 85 17.08 7.08 -6.24
N VAL A 86 15.98 6.35 -6.08
CA VAL A 86 15.04 5.97 -7.15
C VAL A 86 13.61 6.13 -6.65
N ILE A 87 12.65 6.32 -7.56
CA ILE A 87 11.23 6.21 -7.22
C ILE A 87 10.89 4.72 -7.13
N ASP A 88 10.46 4.27 -5.95
CA ASP A 88 9.95 2.92 -5.74
C ASP A 88 8.41 2.91 -5.70
N HIS A 89 7.84 1.77 -6.10
CA HIS A 89 6.46 1.40 -5.80
C HIS A 89 6.51 0.53 -4.55
N LEU A 90 5.99 1.05 -3.43
CA LEU A 90 6.10 0.40 -2.12
C LEU A 90 5.47 -1.00 -2.10
N ASP A 91 4.43 -1.21 -2.91
CA ASP A 91 3.76 -2.50 -3.15
C ASP A 91 4.33 -3.31 -4.33
N ASN A 92 5.40 -2.86 -4.97
CA ASN A 92 6.01 -3.45 -6.17
C ASN A 92 5.11 -3.51 -7.43
N ASP A 93 3.96 -2.83 -7.47
CA ASP A 93 3.04 -2.83 -8.62
C ASP A 93 3.18 -1.57 -9.48
N GLY A 94 3.70 -1.72 -10.70
CA GLY A 94 3.90 -0.62 -11.65
C GLY A 94 2.60 -0.04 -12.25
N TYR A 95 1.44 -0.63 -11.96
CA TYR A 95 0.11 -0.07 -12.27
C TYR A 95 -0.41 0.84 -11.15
N MET A 96 0.15 0.77 -9.94
CA MET A 96 -0.30 1.54 -8.77
C MET A 96 0.57 2.78 -8.55
N CYS A 97 0.34 3.83 -9.35
CA CYS A 97 1.08 5.09 -9.29
C CYS A 97 0.41 6.14 -8.39
N VAL A 98 -0.31 5.75 -7.34
CA VAL A 98 -0.82 6.69 -6.33
C VAL A 98 0.32 7.19 -5.44
N TYR A 99 0.25 8.43 -5.00
CA TYR A 99 1.22 9.11 -4.15
C TYR A 99 1.56 8.26 -2.93
N GLU A 100 0.56 7.70 -2.25
CA GLU A 100 0.74 6.90 -1.03
C GLU A 100 1.54 5.62 -1.26
N ASN A 101 1.70 5.22 -2.52
CA ASN A 101 2.45 4.04 -2.94
C ASN A 101 3.82 4.39 -3.56
N LEU A 102 4.15 5.68 -3.71
CA LEU A 102 5.39 6.13 -4.33
C LEU A 102 6.32 6.81 -3.32
N ALA A 103 7.58 6.40 -3.29
CA ALA A 103 8.59 7.02 -2.43
C ALA A 103 9.95 7.11 -3.13
N LEU A 104 10.73 8.14 -2.79
CA LEU A 104 12.15 8.16 -3.10
C LEU A 104 12.88 7.35 -2.04
N ILE A 105 13.55 6.28 -2.46
CA ILE A 105 14.35 5.43 -1.58
C ILE A 105 15.75 5.22 -2.18
N PRO A 106 16.79 4.98 -1.37
CA PRO A 106 18.12 4.71 -1.90
C PRO A 106 18.10 3.47 -2.80
N LYS A 107 18.83 3.51 -3.93
CA LYS A 107 18.84 2.43 -4.93
C LYS A 107 19.19 1.06 -4.33
N LYS A 108 20.12 1.02 -3.36
CA LYS A 108 20.52 -0.21 -2.67
C LYS A 108 19.37 -0.80 -1.83
N GLU A 109 18.60 0.04 -1.16
CA GLU A 109 17.44 -0.39 -0.37
C GLU A 109 16.30 -0.87 -1.27
N ASN A 110 16.08 -0.22 -2.41
CA ASN A 110 15.13 -0.68 -3.43
C ASN A 110 15.47 -2.10 -3.92
N SER A 111 16.74 -2.35 -4.22
CA SER A 111 17.19 -3.69 -4.59
C SER A 111 17.01 -4.69 -3.45
N ALA A 112 17.39 -4.33 -2.22
CA ALA A 112 17.23 -5.20 -1.06
C ALA A 112 15.75 -5.55 -0.80
N LYS A 113 14.84 -4.57 -0.87
CA LYS A 113 13.40 -4.76 -0.76
C LYS A 113 12.87 -5.78 -1.78
N GLY A 114 13.28 -5.66 -3.04
CA GLY A 114 12.89 -6.58 -4.11
C GLY A 114 13.34 -8.03 -3.90
N PHE A 115 14.51 -8.24 -3.29
CA PHE A 115 15.05 -9.58 -2.98
C PHE A 115 14.61 -10.13 -1.62
N THR A 116 13.89 -9.34 -0.81
CA THR A 116 13.48 -9.74 0.54
C THR A 116 12.00 -9.45 0.77
N TYR A 117 11.66 -8.28 1.33
CA TYR A 117 10.30 -7.90 1.71
C TYR A 117 9.23 -8.17 0.63
N ASP A 118 9.52 -7.87 -0.63
CA ASP A 118 8.55 -8.07 -1.71
C ASP A 118 8.23 -9.55 -1.94
N ILE A 119 9.20 -10.45 -1.74
CA ILE A 119 9.01 -11.92 -1.82
C ILE A 119 8.37 -12.43 -0.52
N GLU A 120 8.96 -12.06 0.63
CA GLU A 120 8.55 -12.53 1.96
C GLU A 120 7.08 -12.19 2.27
N ARG A 121 6.58 -11.03 1.82
CA ARG A 121 5.18 -10.65 2.01
C ARG A 121 4.20 -11.42 1.11
N GLU A 122 4.63 -11.84 -0.09
CA GLU A 122 3.80 -12.62 -1.01
C GLU A 122 3.66 -14.05 -0.49
N GLU A 123 4.73 -14.60 0.07
CA GLU A 123 4.73 -15.90 0.76
C GLU A 123 3.88 -15.88 2.03
N ALA A 124 3.80 -14.75 2.73
CA ALA A 124 3.02 -14.60 3.95
C ALA A 124 1.50 -14.46 3.74
N ILE A 125 1.04 -14.26 2.49
CA ILE A 125 -0.33 -13.82 2.16
C ILE A 125 -1.42 -14.75 2.72
N ASP A 126 -1.13 -16.03 2.91
CA ASP A 126 -2.06 -17.01 3.46
C ASP A 126 -2.34 -16.78 4.95
N ASN A 127 -1.41 -16.17 5.67
CA ASN A 127 -1.52 -15.87 7.09
C ASN A 127 -1.97 -14.41 7.30
N PHE A 128 -1.36 -13.47 6.59
CA PHE A 128 -1.65 -12.05 6.66
C PHE A 128 -1.13 -11.34 5.42
N SER A 129 -1.74 -10.21 5.07
CA SER A 129 -1.16 -9.28 4.09
C SER A 129 -0.58 -8.06 4.80
N ILE A 130 0.55 -7.58 4.30
CA ILE A 130 1.26 -6.42 4.81
C ILE A 130 1.54 -5.45 3.68
N ASN A 131 1.43 -4.15 3.95
CA ASN A 131 1.71 -3.12 2.96
C ASN A 131 2.38 -1.91 3.61
N ILE A 132 3.35 -1.32 2.92
CA ILE A 132 3.97 -0.06 3.31
C ILE A 132 3.33 1.04 2.46
N THR A 133 2.90 2.12 3.11
CA THR A 133 2.32 3.29 2.45
C THR A 133 2.88 4.55 3.06
N ARG A 134 2.62 5.70 2.45
CA ARG A 134 3.07 7.00 2.94
C ARG A 134 1.94 8.02 2.90
N ASP A 135 1.80 8.81 3.96
CA ASP A 135 0.80 9.88 3.99
C ASP A 135 1.21 11.07 3.13
N MET A 136 0.22 11.67 2.48
CA MET A 136 0.45 12.81 1.58
C MET A 136 0.77 14.10 2.31
N LYS A 137 0.22 14.33 3.50
CA LYS A 137 0.39 15.59 4.23
C LYS A 137 1.60 15.55 5.14
N THR A 138 1.70 14.54 6.00
CA THR A 138 2.78 14.41 6.99
C THR A 138 4.04 13.78 6.40
N LYS A 139 3.93 13.12 5.23
CA LYS A 139 5.04 12.41 4.56
C LYS A 139 5.55 11.21 5.35
N GLU A 140 4.88 10.85 6.44
CA GLU A 140 5.17 9.72 7.31
C GLU A 140 4.82 8.41 6.63
N PHE A 141 5.57 7.37 6.95
CA PHE A 141 5.24 6.02 6.52
C PHE A 141 4.22 5.35 7.44
N GLN A 142 3.52 4.38 6.89
CA GLN A 142 2.61 3.51 7.61
C GLN A 142 2.81 2.06 7.14
N ILE A 143 2.91 1.13 8.10
CA ILE A 143 2.75 -0.30 7.85
C ILE A 143 1.31 -0.67 8.17
N SER A 144 0.59 -1.22 7.21
CA SER A 144 -0.74 -1.82 7.41
C SER A 144 -0.63 -3.33 7.36
N ILE A 145 -1.31 -4.03 8.25
CA ILE A 145 -1.37 -5.50 8.30
C ILE A 145 -2.83 -5.92 8.38
N ALA A 146 -3.31 -6.70 7.42
CA ALA A 146 -4.61 -7.35 7.50
C ALA A 146 -4.43 -8.85 7.72
N PHE A 147 -5.16 -9.38 8.70
CA PHE A 147 -4.97 -10.77 9.15
C PHE A 147 -5.92 -11.69 8.39
N ASN A 148 -5.36 -12.60 7.59
CA ASN A 148 -6.12 -13.65 6.91
C ASN A 148 -6.37 -14.82 7.83
N LYS A 149 -5.50 -15.11 8.80
CA LYS A 149 -5.76 -16.02 9.92
C LYS A 149 -6.06 -15.25 11.20
N PRO A 150 -6.80 -15.83 12.17
CA PRO A 150 -7.08 -15.18 13.44
C PRO A 150 -5.80 -14.72 14.14
N ALA A 151 -5.80 -13.46 14.58
CA ALA A 151 -4.70 -12.86 15.34
C ALA A 151 -5.24 -12.04 16.50
N ASN A 152 -4.45 -11.93 17.57
CA ASN A 152 -4.83 -11.21 18.77
C ASN A 152 -3.79 -10.14 19.14
N LEU A 153 -4.29 -8.98 19.58
CA LEU A 153 -3.51 -7.98 20.29
C LEU A 153 -3.71 -8.17 21.79
N VAL A 154 -2.62 -8.20 22.56
CA VAL A 154 -2.67 -8.16 24.02
C VAL A 154 -2.36 -6.73 24.46
N LEU A 155 -3.34 -6.06 25.07
CA LEU A 155 -3.22 -4.69 25.57
C LEU A 155 -3.83 -4.61 26.96
N ASP A 156 -3.09 -4.14 27.96
CA ASP A 156 -3.53 -4.03 29.36
C ASP A 156 -4.19 -5.32 29.89
N ASN A 157 -3.54 -6.47 29.64
CA ASN A 157 -4.02 -7.82 29.95
C ASN A 157 -5.36 -8.22 29.28
N LYS A 158 -5.84 -7.46 28.28
CA LYS A 158 -7.01 -7.80 27.46
C LYS A 158 -6.57 -8.38 26.14
N ILE A 159 -7.24 -9.45 25.73
CA ILE A 159 -7.08 -10.07 24.41
C ILE A 159 -8.10 -9.43 23.46
N ILE A 160 -7.61 -8.84 22.38
CA ILE A 160 -8.41 -8.17 21.37
C ILE A 160 -8.22 -8.90 20.03
N PRO A 161 -9.25 -9.53 19.47
CA PRO A 161 -9.13 -10.16 18.15
C PRO A 161 -9.00 -9.09 17.08
N LEU A 162 -8.05 -9.27 16.16
CA LEU A 162 -7.69 -8.28 15.15
C LEU A 162 -8.16 -8.69 13.76
N SER A 163 -8.74 -7.73 13.04
CA SER A 163 -8.90 -7.79 11.58
C SER A 163 -7.79 -7.03 10.87
N THR A 164 -7.36 -5.90 11.42
CA THR A 164 -6.29 -5.07 10.83
C THR A 164 -5.51 -4.32 11.90
N LEU A 165 -4.21 -4.16 11.71
CA LEU A 165 -3.30 -3.35 12.51
C LEU A 165 -2.62 -2.30 11.61
N TYR A 166 -2.49 -1.07 12.11
CA TYR A 166 -1.81 0.03 11.44
C TYR A 166 -0.73 0.57 12.36
N LEU A 167 0.49 0.73 11.85
CA LEU A 167 1.65 1.23 12.57
C LEU A 167 2.17 2.47 11.85
N ARG A 168 2.25 3.59 12.56
CA ARG A 168 2.76 4.86 12.04
C ARG A 168 4.25 4.99 12.30
N TYR A 169 4.96 5.55 11.34
CA TYR A 169 6.40 5.78 11.38
C TYR A 169 6.74 7.21 11.01
N GLY A 170 7.99 7.61 11.22
CA GLY A 170 8.52 8.85 10.68
C GLY A 170 8.70 8.80 9.15
N THR A 171 9.54 9.69 8.62
CA THR A 171 9.80 9.82 7.18
C THR A 171 11.01 9.02 6.70
N ASP A 172 11.67 8.25 7.57
CA ASP A 172 12.80 7.39 7.20
C ASP A 172 12.33 6.03 6.72
N PHE A 173 12.56 5.74 5.44
CA PHE A 173 12.18 4.46 4.84
C PHE A 173 12.96 3.27 5.42
N LYS A 174 14.24 3.46 5.81
CA LYS A 174 15.08 2.34 6.27
C LYS A 174 14.53 1.74 7.56
N THR A 175 14.13 2.58 8.50
CA THR A 175 13.49 2.16 9.74
C THR A 175 12.23 1.33 9.46
N VAL A 176 11.37 1.81 8.57
CA VAL A 176 10.11 1.16 8.20
C VAL A 176 10.36 -0.18 7.52
N PHE A 177 11.33 -0.22 6.60
CA PHE A 177 11.69 -1.43 5.87
C PHE A 177 12.21 -2.53 6.82
N LEU A 178 13.06 -2.17 7.78
CA LEU A 178 13.56 -3.12 8.78
C LEU A 178 12.44 -3.66 9.68
N ASP A 179 11.54 -2.79 10.15
CA ASP A 179 10.40 -3.21 10.95
C ASP A 179 9.42 -4.08 10.16
N ALA A 180 9.15 -3.75 8.89
CA ALA A 180 8.26 -4.54 8.05
C ALA A 180 8.76 -5.99 7.90
N ARG A 181 10.07 -6.18 7.73
CA ARG A 181 10.68 -7.51 7.69
C ARG A 181 10.66 -8.21 9.04
N SER A 182 10.94 -7.49 10.13
CA SER A 182 10.85 -8.06 11.49
C SER A 182 9.42 -8.54 11.78
N ILE A 183 8.42 -7.76 11.41
CA ILE A 183 7.00 -8.12 11.57
C ILE A 183 6.68 -9.39 10.79
N ILE A 184 7.10 -9.50 9.54
CA ILE A 184 6.87 -10.70 8.73
C ILE A 184 7.50 -11.92 9.40
N ASN A 185 8.77 -11.81 9.82
CA ASN A 185 9.49 -12.87 10.51
C ASN A 185 8.77 -13.29 11.81
N ASP A 186 8.43 -12.33 12.67
CA ASP A 186 7.83 -12.61 13.98
C ASP A 186 6.45 -13.26 13.84
N LEU A 187 5.64 -12.80 12.88
CA LEU A 187 4.35 -13.40 12.59
C LEU A 187 4.47 -14.82 12.00
N ASN A 188 5.45 -15.07 11.13
CA ASN A 188 5.63 -16.39 10.52
C ASN A 188 6.29 -17.42 11.47
N THR A 189 7.12 -16.97 12.41
CA THR A 189 7.87 -17.86 13.31
C THR A 189 7.21 -18.03 14.68
N VAL A 190 6.73 -16.93 15.28
CA VAL A 190 6.19 -16.91 16.66
C VAL A 190 4.68 -16.66 16.67
N GLY A 191 4.11 -16.14 15.58
CA GLY A 191 2.68 -15.79 15.49
C GLY A 191 2.30 -14.56 16.32
N LYS A 192 3.28 -13.75 16.76
CA LYS A 192 3.07 -12.59 17.65
C LYS A 192 4.00 -11.46 17.24
N ILE A 193 3.51 -10.22 17.31
CA ILE A 193 4.31 -9.00 17.12
C ILE A 193 4.65 -8.43 18.50
N ASN A 194 5.92 -8.16 18.76
CA ASN A 194 6.34 -7.43 19.96
C ASN A 194 6.53 -5.94 19.64
N PHE A 195 5.60 -5.09 20.08
CA PHE A 195 5.64 -3.65 19.80
C PHE A 195 6.85 -2.95 20.43
N ALA A 196 7.40 -3.50 21.53
CA ALA A 196 8.60 -2.95 22.15
C ALA A 196 9.86 -3.07 21.26
N ASN A 197 9.83 -3.97 20.28
CA ASN A 197 10.92 -4.16 19.33
C ASN A 197 10.75 -3.30 18.07
N LEU A 198 9.62 -2.62 17.92
CA LEU A 198 9.30 -1.79 16.77
C LEU A 198 9.58 -0.32 17.06
N ARG A 199 9.85 0.43 15.99
CA ARG A 199 10.19 1.86 16.01
C ARG A 199 9.02 2.73 15.60
N ASN A 200 7.80 2.20 15.69
CA ASN A 200 6.59 2.92 15.33
C ASN A 200 6.30 4.04 16.35
N THR A 201 5.86 5.19 15.87
CA THR A 201 5.52 6.37 16.69
C THR A 201 4.03 6.41 17.07
N GLY A 202 3.27 5.40 16.66
CA GLY A 202 1.85 5.28 16.95
C GLY A 202 1.26 4.05 16.28
N TYR A 203 0.05 3.69 16.69
CA TYR A 203 -0.70 2.61 16.07
C TYR A 203 -2.21 2.85 16.16
N ASP A 204 -2.95 2.14 15.32
CA ASP A 204 -4.40 2.03 15.36
C ASP A 204 -4.78 0.61 14.91
N TYR A 205 -5.97 0.14 15.25
CA TYR A 205 -6.37 -1.22 14.88
C TYR A 205 -7.88 -1.33 14.66
N ARG A 206 -8.28 -2.34 13.90
CA ARG A 206 -9.66 -2.77 13.76
C ARG A 206 -9.84 -4.12 14.42
N LYS A 207 -10.89 -4.24 15.24
CA LYS A 207 -11.27 -5.50 15.87
C LYS A 207 -11.86 -6.43 14.81
N ALA A 208 -11.61 -7.72 14.94
CA ALA A 208 -12.42 -8.72 14.26
C ALA A 208 -13.74 -8.89 15.03
N GLU A 209 -14.85 -8.98 14.31
CA GLU A 209 -16.16 -9.28 14.91
C GLU A 209 -16.33 -10.81 15.01
N ILE A 210 -16.80 -11.28 16.17
CA ILE A 210 -17.14 -12.69 16.36
C ILE A 210 -18.59 -12.87 15.92
N ILE A 211 -18.79 -13.66 14.86
CA ILE A 211 -20.11 -13.93 14.30
C ILE A 211 -20.40 -15.43 14.39
N PHE A 212 -21.53 -15.77 15.00
CA PHE A 212 -22.05 -17.13 14.98
C PHE A 212 -22.77 -17.36 13.65
N SER A 213 -22.25 -18.29 12.85
CA SER A 213 -22.77 -18.65 11.53
C SER A 213 -22.75 -20.15 11.33
N ASN A 214 -23.54 -20.64 10.38
CA ASN A 214 -23.51 -22.06 10.03
C ASN A 214 -22.32 -22.37 9.10
N TYR A 215 -21.94 -23.65 9.00
CA TYR A 215 -20.79 -24.10 8.22
C TYR A 215 -20.85 -23.67 6.74
N LYS A 216 -22.03 -23.72 6.10
CA LYS A 216 -22.19 -23.32 4.69
C LYS A 216 -21.91 -21.83 4.46
N GLU A 217 -22.24 -20.97 5.41
CA GLU A 217 -21.95 -19.54 5.34
C GLU A 217 -20.46 -19.25 5.55
N VAL A 218 -19.78 -20.00 6.42
CA VAL A 218 -18.33 -19.88 6.63
C VAL A 218 -17.57 -20.31 5.37
N GLU A 219 -18.03 -21.38 4.71
CA GLU A 219 -17.41 -21.90 3.48
C GLU A 219 -17.43 -20.92 2.30
N THR A 220 -18.30 -19.91 2.25
CA THR A 220 -18.27 -18.91 1.18
C THR A 220 -17.09 -17.94 1.33
N GLY A 221 -16.56 -17.80 2.55
CA GLY A 221 -15.60 -16.77 2.94
C GLY A 221 -16.20 -15.37 3.15
N ILE A 222 -17.48 -15.17 2.81
CA ILE A 222 -18.19 -13.90 3.00
C ILE A 222 -19.48 -14.13 3.78
N ILE A 223 -19.66 -13.35 4.83
CA ILE A 223 -20.91 -13.31 5.59
C ILE A 223 -21.55 -11.94 5.40
N VAL A 224 -22.86 -11.91 5.11
CA VAL A 224 -23.64 -10.67 5.08
C VAL A 224 -24.61 -10.66 6.25
N ARG A 225 -24.52 -9.62 7.10
CA ARG A 225 -25.41 -9.42 8.26
C ARG A 225 -25.76 -7.94 8.40
N ASN A 226 -27.05 -7.63 8.48
CA ASN A 226 -27.54 -6.25 8.69
C ASN A 226 -26.94 -5.23 7.69
N GLY A 227 -26.82 -5.62 6.41
CA GLY A 227 -26.24 -4.77 5.37
C GLY A 227 -24.71 -4.62 5.41
N LYS A 228 -24.02 -5.24 6.37
CA LYS A 228 -22.56 -5.29 6.44
C LYS A 228 -22.01 -6.58 5.82
N ILE A 229 -20.90 -6.44 5.11
CA ILE A 229 -20.14 -7.55 4.53
C ILE A 229 -18.96 -7.84 5.44
N TYR A 230 -18.78 -9.11 5.78
CA TYR A 230 -17.70 -9.62 6.61
C TYR A 230 -16.89 -10.63 5.80
N PHE A 231 -15.57 -10.55 5.92
CA PHE A 231 -14.65 -11.55 5.40
C PHE A 231 -14.28 -12.51 6.52
N VAL A 232 -14.39 -13.81 6.24
CA VAL A 232 -14.07 -14.86 7.20
C VAL A 232 -12.57 -15.06 7.25
N GLN A 233 -11.96 -14.86 8.42
CA GLN A 233 -10.58 -15.24 8.65
C GLN A 233 -10.45 -16.78 8.61
N ASP A 234 -9.33 -17.26 8.08
CA ASP A 234 -9.01 -18.65 7.76
C ASP A 234 -9.88 -19.22 6.62
N SER A 235 -10.47 -18.37 5.79
CA SER A 235 -11.20 -18.81 4.60
C SER A 235 -10.23 -19.35 3.53
N PRO A 236 -10.47 -20.55 2.98
CA PRO A 236 -9.71 -21.04 1.84
C PRO A 236 -10.10 -20.35 0.51
N LYS A 237 -11.22 -19.62 0.48
CA LYS A 237 -11.77 -19.03 -0.76
C LYS A 237 -11.45 -17.55 -0.92
N ILE A 238 -11.16 -16.85 0.18
CA ILE A 238 -10.98 -15.39 0.16
C ILE A 238 -9.78 -15.03 1.02
N LYS A 239 -8.91 -14.19 0.44
CA LYS A 239 -7.73 -13.65 1.11
C LYS A 239 -7.68 -12.15 0.89
N LEU A 240 -7.39 -11.41 1.95
CA LEU A 240 -7.02 -10.01 1.88
C LEU A 240 -5.58 -9.96 1.38
N ILE A 241 -5.39 -9.40 0.17
CA ILE A 241 -4.08 -9.40 -0.49
C ILE A 241 -3.30 -8.10 -0.25
N LYS A 242 -4.00 -7.01 0.09
CA LYS A 242 -3.39 -5.70 0.26
C LYS A 242 -4.21 -4.82 1.22
N PRO A 243 -3.73 -4.54 2.43
CA PRO A 243 -4.41 -3.64 3.35
C PRO A 243 -4.30 -2.18 2.88
N ALA A 244 -5.38 -1.43 3.10
CA ALA A 244 -5.45 -0.01 2.74
C ALA A 244 -4.63 0.88 3.67
N HIS A 245 -4.33 2.09 3.20
CA HIS A 245 -3.76 3.16 4.03
C HIS A 245 -4.82 3.72 4.99
N ASN A 246 -4.44 4.11 6.21
CA ASN A 246 -5.35 4.66 7.21
C ASN A 246 -5.04 6.16 7.41
N LYS A 247 -5.67 7.00 6.57
CA LYS A 247 -5.49 8.46 6.59
C LYS A 247 -5.73 9.08 7.98
N GLU A 248 -6.61 8.49 8.79
CA GLU A 248 -6.94 9.02 10.13
C GLU A 248 -5.80 8.85 11.15
N LEU A 249 -4.93 7.86 10.98
CA LEU A 249 -3.79 7.62 11.89
C LEU A 249 -2.81 8.81 11.92
N HIS A 250 -2.71 9.54 10.80
CA HIS A 250 -1.83 10.71 10.67
C HIS A 250 -2.49 12.02 11.15
N LYS A 251 -3.81 12.06 11.29
CA LYS A 251 -4.53 13.26 11.79
C LYS A 251 -4.44 13.44 13.30
N ARG A 252 -4.22 12.35 14.06
CA ARG A 252 -4.20 12.35 15.53
C ARG A 252 -3.07 13.20 16.16
N HIS A 253 -2.17 13.78 15.37
CA HIS A 253 -1.18 14.79 15.81
C HIS A 253 -1.54 16.24 15.50
N MET A 254 -2.60 16.52 14.73
CA MET A 254 -2.98 17.91 14.40
C MET A 254 -3.85 18.59 15.46
N THR A 255 -4.21 17.90 16.55
CA THR A 255 -5.04 18.45 17.65
C THR A 255 -4.24 18.97 18.85
N ASN A 256 -2.91 19.02 18.80
CA ASN A 256 -2.14 19.75 19.80
C ASN A 256 -1.20 20.73 19.10
N ILE A 257 -1.70 21.94 18.87
CA ILE A 257 -1.06 23.26 19.03
C ILE A 257 -2.15 24.27 18.64
N THR A 258 -2.83 24.83 19.64
CA THR A 258 -3.09 26.27 19.81
C THR A 258 -3.81 26.45 21.15
N ASP A 259 -3.12 27.22 22.01
CA ASP A 259 -3.49 27.92 23.25
C ASP A 259 -3.87 27.12 24.51
#